data_AF-A0A8H3TY19-F1
#
_entry.id   AF-A0A8H3TY19-F1
#
_cell.length_a   1.000
_cell.length_b   1.000
_cell.length_c   1.000
_cell.angle_alpha   90.00
_cell.angle_beta   90.00
_cell.angle_gamma   90.00
#
_symmetry.space_group_name_H-M   'P 1'
#
loop_
_entity.id
_entity.type
_entity.pdbx_description
1 polymer ?
#
loop_
_entity_poly.entity_id
_entity_poly.type
_entity_poly.pdbx_seq_one_letter_code
_entity_poly.pdbx_strand_id
1 'polypeptide(L)'
;MATGQDERLLSGHAASSRQYGATDHRVSFGADTDQADRRSSVSSSSSTSSSLDDSGLADVTYRYMLYLYLLIPVIIGLIGYSLILLGKYAWPPTAKERALPNPPAYPHPFQWQPFSIGMLASICVQAMRYPIYEGFDIAMIALFGASAKDKALLNRHSGRLSLLTSLLAITALTSFHEALRIFTLYLINPRAYSHDPLYSTTTQIFQQSYHLGLGWGLAEAFWGIAKGWFAGMRLYVDVLPWKRQNLAATRNIVQSSDEYLPSGVSDEAVEERRDGMEMEVDDDDSSAEEDLATKIAILERLQGRRELEQALGIPFPNIAFPLHILWRLDALLFNLGLTLIVSAYYYNIEPIYTRHPHQRSIRHAVEAAARHHRLLPLIIFAVISVHMVVSIAWALGVRRVGIGAVTWGSLIISLGALFAGLGAWGALV
;
A
#
# COMPACT_ATOMS: atom_id res chain seq x y z
N MET A 1 0.39 37.22 -56.94
CA MET A 1 0.64 35.77 -57.05
C MET A 1 -0.10 35.12 -55.89
N ALA A 2 -1.42 34.91 -55.91
CA ALA A 2 -2.31 34.24 -56.86
C ALA A 2 -2.07 32.72 -56.97
N THR A 3 -3.19 31.98 -56.90
CA THR A 3 -3.46 30.52 -57.00
C THR A 3 -3.18 29.69 -55.73
N GLY A 4 -4.10 28.97 -55.10
CA GLY A 4 -5.45 28.54 -55.49
C GLY A 4 -5.50 27.07 -55.90
N GLN A 5 -6.34 26.30 -55.18
CA GLN A 5 -7.17 25.17 -55.64
C GLN A 5 -6.73 23.69 -55.50
N ASP A 6 -7.72 22.96 -54.95
CA ASP A 6 -8.30 21.66 -55.32
C ASP A 6 -7.97 20.36 -54.56
N GLU A 7 -8.94 20.02 -53.69
CA GLU A 7 -9.60 18.73 -53.52
C GLU A 7 -9.43 17.68 -54.64
N ARG A 8 -9.26 16.39 -54.26
CA ARG A 8 -10.32 15.36 -54.35
C ARG A 8 -9.79 13.93 -54.13
N LEU A 9 -10.52 13.23 -53.25
CA LEU A 9 -11.06 11.87 -53.39
C LEU A 9 -10.11 10.71 -53.71
N LEU A 10 -10.06 9.74 -52.79
CA LEU A 10 -10.44 8.36 -53.10
C LEU A 10 -11.25 7.78 -51.93
N SER A 11 -12.53 7.55 -52.23
CA SER A 11 -13.48 6.74 -51.47
C SER A 11 -13.53 5.32 -52.05
N GLY A 12 -13.94 4.37 -51.22
CA GLY A 12 -14.38 3.03 -51.62
C GLY A 12 -14.47 2.16 -50.37
N HIS A 13 -15.64 2.08 -49.72
CA HIS A 13 -16.65 1.02 -49.91
C HIS A 13 -16.12 -0.36 -49.48
N ALA A 14 -16.84 -1.22 -48.77
CA ALA A 14 -18.16 -1.22 -48.12
C ALA A 14 -18.28 -2.61 -47.42
N ALA A 15 -19.37 -2.78 -46.67
CA ALA A 15 -20.01 -4.05 -46.32
C ALA A 15 -19.34 -4.91 -45.22
N SER A 16 -20.05 -5.68 -44.39
CA SER A 16 -21.47 -5.84 -44.06
C SER A 16 -21.55 -7.02 -43.08
N SER A 17 -22.48 -6.93 -42.11
CA SER A 17 -23.29 -8.02 -41.52
C SER A 17 -22.67 -9.32 -40.97
N ARG A 18 -22.99 -9.57 -39.68
CA ARG A 18 -23.52 -10.81 -39.04
C ARG A 18 -23.49 -10.53 -37.52
N GLN A 19 -24.54 -10.47 -36.71
CA GLN A 19 -25.87 -11.09 -36.62
C GLN A 19 -25.87 -12.62 -36.65
N TYR A 20 -25.74 -13.22 -35.47
CA TYR A 20 -26.22 -14.54 -34.99
C TYR A 20 -26.15 -14.46 -33.44
N GLY A 21 -27.08 -14.94 -32.64
CA GLY A 21 -28.36 -15.59 -32.85
C GLY A 21 -28.99 -15.81 -31.47
N ALA A 22 -30.26 -15.50 -31.35
CA ALA A 22 -31.09 -15.89 -30.22
C ALA A 22 -31.42 -17.40 -30.37
N THR A 23 -31.36 -18.16 -29.28
CA THR A 23 -31.99 -19.47 -29.20
C THR A 23 -33.10 -19.45 -28.16
N ASP A 24 -34.29 -19.44 -28.74
CA ASP A 24 -35.59 -19.71 -28.18
C ASP A 24 -35.66 -21.19 -27.77
N HIS A 25 -36.03 -21.49 -26.51
CA HIS A 25 -36.39 -22.86 -26.11
C HIS A 25 -37.84 -22.88 -25.64
N ARG A 26 -38.64 -23.45 -26.55
CA ARG A 26 -40.07 -23.66 -26.47
C ARG A 26 -40.40 -24.87 -25.60
N VAL A 27 -41.45 -24.67 -24.82
CA VAL A 27 -42.28 -25.62 -24.06
C VAL A 27 -42.58 -26.92 -24.84
N SER A 28 -42.45 -28.07 -24.17
CA SER A 28 -43.23 -29.28 -24.48
C SER A 28 -44.04 -29.71 -23.26
N PHE A 29 -45.36 -29.68 -23.42
CA PHE A 29 -46.35 -30.33 -22.56
C PHE A 29 -46.49 -31.80 -22.97
N GLY A 30 -46.53 -32.69 -21.98
CA GLY A 30 -46.91 -34.12 -22.10
C GLY A 30 -46.87 -34.71 -20.68
N ALA A 31 -48.01 -34.76 -20.00
CA ALA A 31 -48.97 -35.86 -19.96
C ALA A 31 -48.50 -37.02 -19.04
N ASP A 32 -49.13 -37.05 -17.86
CA ASP A 32 -49.52 -38.18 -17.02
C ASP A 32 -48.74 -39.50 -17.12
N THR A 33 -48.11 -39.86 -15.99
CA THR A 33 -48.22 -41.22 -15.43
C THR A 33 -48.12 -41.13 -13.91
N ASP A 34 -49.24 -41.47 -13.28
CA ASP A 34 -49.33 -41.94 -11.90
C ASP A 34 -48.29 -43.04 -11.63
N GLN A 35 -47.44 -42.85 -10.61
CA GLN A 35 -47.06 -44.00 -9.79
C GLN A 35 -46.73 -43.57 -8.36
N ALA A 36 -47.60 -44.03 -7.47
CA ALA A 36 -47.49 -43.98 -6.03
C ALA A 36 -46.29 -44.80 -5.50
N ASP A 37 -45.97 -44.53 -4.24
CA ASP A 37 -45.17 -45.35 -3.31
C ASP A 37 -43.66 -45.45 -3.56
N ARG A 38 -42.90 -44.67 -2.75
CA ARG A 38 -42.28 -45.23 -1.53
C ARG A 38 -41.60 -44.16 -0.68
N ARG A 39 -42.03 -44.13 0.58
CA ARG A 39 -41.35 -43.51 1.71
C ARG A 39 -39.89 -44.00 1.79
N SER A 40 -38.94 -43.08 1.61
CA SER A 40 -37.61 -43.17 2.23
C SER A 40 -37.27 -41.81 2.83
N SER A 41 -37.87 -41.55 3.99
CA SER A 41 -37.29 -40.66 4.98
C SER A 41 -35.91 -41.19 5.37
N VAL A 42 -34.96 -40.26 5.60
CA VAL A 42 -33.72 -40.37 6.40
C VAL A 42 -32.46 -39.94 5.62
N SER A 43 -31.81 -38.91 6.17
CA SER A 43 -30.43 -38.41 5.94
C SER A 43 -30.13 -37.54 4.70
N SER A 44 -30.59 -36.29 4.72
CA SER A 44 -30.18 -35.24 3.75
C SER A 44 -29.79 -33.92 4.44
N SER A 45 -28.98 -33.97 5.51
CA SER A 45 -28.55 -32.79 6.28
C SER A 45 -27.03 -32.57 6.33
N SER A 46 -26.21 -33.24 5.50
CA SER A 46 -24.74 -33.15 5.56
C SER A 46 -24.05 -32.33 4.45
N SER A 47 -24.79 -31.72 3.51
CA SER A 47 -24.20 -31.07 2.33
C SER A 47 -23.78 -29.60 2.48
N THR A 48 -23.98 -28.96 3.64
CA THR A 48 -23.67 -27.52 3.83
C THR A 48 -22.20 -27.24 4.19
N SER A 49 -21.38 -28.28 4.39
CA SER A 49 -19.97 -28.11 4.76
C SER A 49 -19.00 -28.07 3.57
N SER A 50 -19.42 -28.39 2.35
CA SER A 50 -18.51 -28.43 1.19
C SER A 50 -18.32 -27.08 0.47
N SER A 51 -19.09 -26.04 0.79
CA SER A 51 -18.99 -24.73 0.12
C SER A 51 -17.97 -23.77 0.73
N LEU A 52 -17.32 -24.15 1.85
CA LEU A 52 -16.27 -23.33 2.47
C LEU A 52 -14.86 -23.66 1.93
N ASP A 53 -14.67 -24.85 1.35
CA ASP A 53 -13.41 -25.26 0.71
C ASP A 53 -13.14 -24.54 -0.62
N ASP A 54 -14.15 -23.90 -1.23
CA ASP A 54 -14.00 -23.12 -2.46
C ASP A 54 -13.42 -21.71 -2.26
N SER A 55 -13.15 -21.30 -1.03
CA SER A 55 -12.70 -19.93 -0.73
C SER A 55 -11.27 -19.64 -1.21
N GLY A 56 -10.50 -20.66 -1.62
CA GLY A 56 -9.14 -20.48 -2.17
C GLY A 56 -8.14 -19.87 -1.18
N LEU A 57 -8.46 -19.85 0.12
CA LEU A 57 -7.52 -19.46 1.16
C LEU A 57 -6.46 -20.54 1.33
N ALA A 58 -5.20 -20.15 1.46
CA ALA A 58 -4.13 -21.08 1.80
C ALA A 58 -4.42 -21.74 3.17
N ASP A 59 -4.13 -23.04 3.31
CA ASP A 59 -4.24 -23.79 4.58
C ASP A 59 -3.17 -23.34 5.57
N VAL A 60 -3.36 -22.15 6.13
CA VAL A 60 -2.42 -21.47 7.02
C VAL A 60 -3.14 -20.99 8.27
N THR A 61 -2.63 -21.36 9.43
CA THR A 61 -3.16 -20.92 10.73
C THR A 61 -2.89 -19.44 10.96
N TYR A 62 -3.85 -18.70 11.54
CA TYR A 62 -3.70 -17.27 11.86
C TYR A 62 -2.42 -16.96 12.65
N ARG A 63 -2.10 -17.81 13.64
CA ARG A 63 -0.88 -17.67 14.47
C ARG A 63 0.40 -17.72 13.65
N TYR A 64 0.47 -18.60 12.65
CA TYR A 64 1.65 -18.71 11.79
C TYR A 64 1.83 -17.44 10.96
N MET A 65 0.75 -16.94 10.35
CA MET A 65 0.77 -15.67 9.63
C MET A 65 1.18 -14.50 10.53
N LEU A 66 0.71 -14.50 11.78
CA LEU A 66 1.09 -13.50 12.79
C LEU A 66 2.61 -13.53 13.06
N TYR A 67 3.19 -14.72 13.27
CA TYR A 67 4.63 -14.87 13.48
C TYR A 67 5.46 -14.46 12.27
N LEU A 68 5.02 -14.83 11.06
CA LEU A 68 5.64 -14.36 9.83
C LEU A 68 5.59 -12.83 9.77
N TYR A 69 4.45 -12.21 10.02
CA TYR A 69 4.34 -10.76 9.93
C TYR A 69 5.17 -10.02 11.01
N LEU A 70 5.35 -10.61 12.20
CA LEU A 70 6.27 -10.10 13.23
C LEU A 70 7.73 -10.12 12.80
N LEU A 71 8.11 -10.96 11.84
CA LEU A 71 9.47 -11.01 11.30
C LEU A 71 9.77 -9.82 10.36
N ILE A 72 8.75 -9.23 9.73
CA ILE A 72 8.90 -8.10 8.80
C ILE A 72 9.60 -6.90 9.45
N PRO A 73 9.13 -6.35 10.58
CA PRO A 73 9.80 -5.21 11.22
C PRO A 73 11.22 -5.54 11.67
N VAL A 74 11.51 -6.80 12.04
CA VAL A 74 12.88 -7.23 12.37
C VAL A 74 13.77 -7.17 11.14
N ILE A 75 13.34 -7.74 10.02
CA ILE A 75 14.13 -7.73 8.77
C ILE A 75 14.32 -6.31 8.25
N ILE A 76 13.26 -5.50 8.21
CA ILE A 76 13.35 -4.10 7.78
C ILE A 76 14.22 -3.28 8.75
N GLY A 77 14.16 -3.55 10.05
CA GLY A 77 15.05 -2.96 11.05
C GLY A 77 16.52 -3.32 10.81
N LEU A 78 16.82 -4.59 10.48
CA LEU A 78 18.18 -5.03 10.13
C LEU A 78 18.70 -4.38 8.86
N ILE A 79 17.86 -4.26 7.82
CA ILE A 79 18.21 -3.56 6.58
C ILE A 79 18.43 -2.07 6.85
N GLY A 80 17.52 -1.43 7.59
CA GLY A 80 17.65 -0.04 8.01
C GLY A 80 18.94 0.21 8.78
N TYR A 81 19.25 -0.64 9.75
CA TYR A 81 20.51 -0.60 10.50
C TYR A 81 21.73 -0.77 9.59
N SER A 82 21.67 -1.70 8.64
CA SER A 82 22.74 -1.90 7.64
C SER A 82 22.97 -0.65 6.78
N LEU A 83 21.90 0.05 6.40
CA LEU A 83 21.99 1.32 5.67
C LEU A 83 22.52 2.47 6.53
N ILE A 84 22.25 2.48 7.85
CA ILE A 84 22.89 3.41 8.78
C ILE A 84 24.40 3.14 8.84
N LEU A 85 24.80 1.88 8.97
CA LEU A 85 26.21 1.49 8.96
C LEU A 85 26.88 1.85 7.62
N LEU A 86 26.16 1.70 6.50
CA LEU A 86 26.63 2.11 5.19
C LEU A 86 26.91 3.63 5.15
N GLY A 87 25.98 4.46 5.62
CA GLY A 87 26.19 5.91 5.81
C GLY A 87 27.45 6.21 6.63
N LYS A 88 27.63 5.48 7.73
CA LYS A 88 28.73 5.69 8.69
C LYS A 88 30.12 5.33 8.14
N TYR A 89 30.23 4.26 7.35
CA TYR A 89 31.52 3.67 6.98
C TYR A 89 31.85 3.68 5.48
N ALA A 90 30.87 3.77 4.58
CA ALA A 90 31.14 3.57 3.15
C ALA A 90 31.89 4.74 2.48
N TRP A 91 31.79 5.95 3.03
CA TRP A 91 32.32 7.17 2.42
C TRP A 91 33.36 7.86 3.31
N PRO A 92 34.60 7.35 3.37
CA PRO A 92 35.65 7.97 4.18
C PRO A 92 36.02 9.37 3.62
N PRO A 93 36.44 10.30 4.50
CA PRO A 93 36.89 11.63 4.08
C PRO A 93 38.03 11.56 3.06
N THR A 94 37.95 12.41 2.06
CA THR A 94 38.97 12.55 1.02
C THR A 94 40.30 13.06 1.61
N ALA A 95 41.41 12.86 0.89
CA ALA A 95 42.72 13.39 1.31
C ALA A 95 42.69 14.93 1.51
N LYS A 96 41.88 15.65 0.74
CA LYS A 96 41.68 17.09 0.89
C LYS A 96 40.95 17.45 2.18
N GLU A 97 39.85 16.75 2.48
CA GLU A 97 39.09 16.97 3.71
C GLU A 97 39.90 16.62 4.96
N ARG A 98 40.76 15.59 4.89
CA ARG A 98 41.69 15.23 5.96
C ARG A 98 42.78 16.28 6.20
N ALA A 99 43.10 17.10 5.20
CA ALA A 99 44.10 18.16 5.30
C ALA A 99 43.53 19.50 5.81
N LEU A 100 42.22 19.59 6.03
CA LEU A 100 41.59 20.79 6.60
C LEU A 100 42.04 20.98 8.06
N PRO A 101 42.06 22.22 8.58
CA PRO A 101 42.44 22.50 9.98
C PRO A 101 41.61 21.70 11.00
N ASN A 102 40.32 21.46 10.68
CA ASN A 102 39.40 20.66 11.44
C ASN A 102 38.82 19.56 10.52
N PRO A 103 39.49 18.41 10.36
CA PRO A 103 39.00 17.36 9.48
C PRO A 103 37.69 16.77 10.01
N PRO A 104 36.74 16.39 9.14
CA PRO A 104 35.51 15.76 9.58
C PRO A 104 35.82 14.45 10.33
N ALA A 105 35.16 14.24 11.46
CA ALA A 105 35.33 13.04 12.28
C ALA A 105 34.93 11.78 11.48
N TYR A 106 35.79 10.75 11.52
CA TYR A 106 35.53 9.45 10.92
C TYR A 106 35.73 8.34 11.97
N PRO A 107 34.81 7.37 12.12
CA PRO A 107 33.58 7.18 11.34
C PRO A 107 32.56 8.29 11.53
N HIS A 108 31.74 8.55 10.50
CA HIS A 108 30.80 9.67 10.52
C HIS A 108 29.79 9.52 11.68
N PRO A 109 29.57 10.56 12.50
CA PRO A 109 28.57 10.48 13.56
C PRO A 109 27.17 10.38 12.96
N PHE A 110 26.28 9.63 13.64
CA PHE A 110 24.88 9.55 13.22
C PHE A 110 24.20 10.91 13.40
N GLN A 111 23.56 11.39 12.33
CA GLN A 111 22.98 12.71 12.31
C GLN A 111 21.49 12.64 12.68
N TRP A 112 21.21 12.70 13.99
CA TRP A 112 19.85 12.57 14.54
C TRP A 112 18.87 13.65 14.03
N GLN A 113 19.35 14.88 13.82
CA GLN A 113 18.51 16.00 13.38
C GLN A 113 17.90 15.79 11.98
N PRO A 114 18.67 15.60 10.89
CA PRO A 114 18.09 15.36 9.57
C PRO A 114 17.25 14.08 9.54
N PHE A 115 17.68 13.03 10.27
CA PHE A 115 16.93 11.79 10.38
C PHE A 115 15.54 12.00 10.99
N SER A 116 15.44 12.70 12.12
CA SER A 116 14.16 12.96 12.79
C SER A 116 13.25 13.88 11.97
N ILE A 117 13.82 14.89 11.28
CA ILE A 117 13.07 15.75 10.35
C ILE A 117 12.44 14.92 9.23
N GLY A 118 13.21 14.01 8.62
CA GLY A 118 12.69 13.13 7.56
C GLY A 118 11.61 12.19 8.06
N MET A 119 11.79 11.60 9.25
CA MET A 119 10.80 10.75 9.89
C MET A 119 9.49 11.50 10.18
N LEU A 120 9.56 12.69 10.79
CA LEU A 120 8.39 13.51 11.10
C LEU A 120 7.66 13.98 9.85
N ALA A 121 8.39 14.35 8.79
CA ALA A 121 7.81 14.74 7.53
C ALA A 121 7.06 13.57 6.87
N SER A 122 7.64 12.38 6.85
CA SER A 122 6.93 11.18 6.38
C SER A 122 5.66 10.92 7.20
N ILE A 123 5.71 10.99 8.53
CA ILE A 123 4.51 10.84 9.39
C ILE A 123 3.44 11.87 9.03
N CYS A 124 3.84 13.14 8.79
CA CYS A 124 2.93 14.20 8.34
C CYS A 124 2.24 13.84 7.02
N VAL A 125 2.97 13.32 6.03
CA VAL A 125 2.35 12.88 4.77
C VAL A 125 1.37 11.73 4.98
N GLN A 126 1.71 10.77 5.84
CA GLN A 126 0.80 9.66 6.15
C GLN A 126 -0.47 10.14 6.87
N ALA A 127 -0.34 11.09 7.79
CA ALA A 127 -1.49 11.71 8.47
C ALA A 127 -2.39 12.49 7.50
N MET A 128 -1.81 13.16 6.50
CA MET A 128 -2.56 13.92 5.49
C MET A 128 -3.19 13.03 4.40
N ARG A 129 -2.80 11.75 4.32
CA ARG A 129 -3.32 10.83 3.29
C ARG A 129 -4.85 10.76 3.34
N TYR A 130 -5.44 10.41 4.48
CA TYR A 130 -6.88 10.24 4.61
C TYR A 130 -7.67 11.55 4.37
N PRO A 131 -7.31 12.69 4.99
CA PRO A 131 -7.97 13.98 4.73
C PRO A 131 -7.94 14.40 3.26
N ILE A 132 -6.85 14.11 2.53
CA ILE A 132 -6.77 14.42 1.09
C ILE A 132 -7.78 13.57 0.32
N TYR A 133 -7.82 12.25 0.53
CA TYR A 133 -8.78 11.39 -0.17
C TYR A 133 -10.23 11.77 0.14
N GLU A 134 -10.56 11.98 1.41
CA GLU A 134 -11.90 12.39 1.85
C GLU A 134 -12.28 13.76 1.27
N GLY A 135 -11.36 14.74 1.30
CA GLY A 135 -11.59 16.06 0.74
C GLY A 135 -11.86 16.04 -0.77
N PHE A 136 -11.15 15.20 -1.53
CA PHE A 136 -11.41 15.02 -2.95
C PHE A 136 -12.75 14.32 -3.22
N ASP A 137 -13.13 13.34 -2.41
CA ASP A 137 -14.42 12.66 -2.55
C ASP A 137 -15.59 13.63 -2.30
N ILE A 138 -15.53 14.39 -1.21
CA ILE A 138 -16.52 15.44 -0.88
C ILE A 138 -16.57 16.50 -1.99
N ALA A 139 -15.41 16.96 -2.47
CA ALA A 139 -15.36 17.96 -3.56
C ALA A 139 -16.00 17.44 -4.84
N MET A 140 -15.77 16.17 -5.20
CA MET A 140 -16.38 15.54 -6.37
C MET A 140 -17.89 15.35 -6.21
N ILE A 141 -18.36 14.96 -5.03
CA ILE A 141 -19.79 14.90 -4.72
C ILE A 141 -20.43 16.29 -4.80
N ALA A 142 -19.76 17.34 -4.31
CA ALA A 142 -20.28 18.71 -4.38
C ALA A 142 -20.34 19.24 -5.83
N LEU A 143 -19.31 18.96 -6.63
CA LEU A 143 -19.23 19.42 -8.03
C LEU A 143 -20.22 18.71 -8.95
N PHE A 144 -20.44 17.40 -8.75
CA PHE A 144 -21.26 16.58 -9.66
C PHE A 144 -22.62 16.16 -9.08
N GLY A 145 -22.80 16.19 -7.76
CA GLY A 145 -23.97 15.68 -7.05
C GLY A 145 -25.11 16.69 -6.83
N ALA A 146 -24.89 17.99 -7.07
CA ALA A 146 -25.92 19.02 -6.89
C ALA A 146 -27.09 18.91 -7.90
N SER A 147 -26.93 18.18 -9.02
CA SER A 147 -28.00 17.97 -9.99
C SER A 147 -28.82 16.72 -9.67
N ALA A 148 -29.90 16.89 -8.88
CA ALA A 148 -30.79 15.79 -8.47
C ALA A 148 -31.47 15.05 -9.64
N LYS A 149 -31.50 15.65 -10.84
CA LYS A 149 -32.06 15.03 -12.06
C LYS A 149 -31.10 13.99 -12.69
N ASP A 150 -29.82 14.00 -12.33
CA ASP A 150 -28.80 13.17 -12.99
C ASP A 150 -28.40 11.92 -12.19
N LYS A 151 -29.16 11.51 -11.16
CA LYS A 151 -28.85 10.30 -10.37
C LYS A 151 -28.70 9.04 -11.23
N ALA A 152 -29.49 8.92 -12.30
CA ALA A 152 -29.39 7.80 -13.25
C ALA A 152 -28.10 7.85 -14.10
N LEU A 153 -27.66 9.05 -14.49
CA LEU A 153 -26.39 9.28 -15.19
C LEU A 153 -25.20 9.04 -14.26
N LEU A 154 -25.31 9.45 -13.00
CA LEU A 154 -24.31 9.21 -11.96
C LEU A 154 -24.09 7.72 -11.72
N ASN A 155 -25.16 6.91 -11.69
CA ASN A 155 -25.01 5.46 -11.55
C ASN A 155 -24.30 4.83 -12.75
N ARG A 156 -24.55 5.34 -13.97
CA ARG A 156 -23.87 4.89 -15.19
C ARG A 156 -22.39 5.31 -15.27
N HIS A 157 -22.02 6.42 -14.64
CA HIS A 157 -20.65 6.97 -14.67
C HIS A 157 -19.86 6.80 -13.36
N SER A 158 -20.45 6.20 -12.33
CA SER A 158 -19.88 6.03 -10.99
C SER A 158 -18.46 5.45 -11.03
N GLY A 159 -18.22 4.44 -11.85
CA GLY A 159 -16.89 3.84 -12.01
C GLY A 159 -15.85 4.78 -12.62
N ARG A 160 -16.23 5.61 -13.60
CA ARG A 160 -15.29 6.57 -14.23
C ARG A 160 -14.96 7.74 -13.31
N LEU A 161 -15.98 8.24 -12.61
CA LEU A 161 -15.81 9.32 -11.63
C LEU A 161 -14.93 8.85 -10.47
N SER A 162 -15.16 7.66 -9.93
CA SER A 162 -14.33 7.07 -8.86
C SER A 162 -12.86 6.93 -9.27
N LEU A 163 -12.59 6.48 -10.50
CA LEU A 163 -11.22 6.42 -11.04
C LEU A 163 -10.60 7.81 -11.14
N LEU A 164 -11.33 8.79 -11.66
CA LEU A 164 -10.83 10.16 -11.79
C LEU A 164 -10.54 10.80 -10.42
N THR A 165 -11.45 10.64 -9.43
CA THR A 165 -11.24 11.08 -8.05
C THR A 165 -9.99 10.45 -7.46
N SER A 166 -9.80 9.14 -7.66
CA SER A 166 -8.62 8.41 -7.17
C SER A 166 -7.33 8.94 -7.79
N LEU A 167 -7.31 9.18 -9.11
CA LEU A 167 -6.13 9.70 -9.80
C LEU A 167 -5.79 11.13 -9.37
N LEU A 168 -6.78 11.98 -9.18
CA LEU A 168 -6.58 13.35 -8.67
C LEU A 168 -6.03 13.33 -7.23
N ALA A 169 -6.61 12.50 -6.36
CA ALA A 169 -6.14 12.36 -4.98
C ALA A 169 -4.70 11.81 -4.92
N ILE A 170 -4.35 10.81 -5.74
CA ILE A 170 -2.97 10.31 -5.86
C ILE A 170 -2.02 11.41 -6.32
N THR A 171 -2.41 12.19 -7.33
CA THR A 171 -1.60 13.28 -7.88
C THR A 171 -1.36 14.38 -6.83
N ALA A 172 -2.41 14.78 -6.12
CA ALA A 172 -2.33 15.78 -5.06
C ALA A 172 -1.46 15.30 -3.89
N LEU A 173 -1.65 14.06 -3.44
CA LEU A 173 -0.86 13.46 -2.37
C LEU A 173 0.62 13.36 -2.76
N THR A 174 0.92 12.94 -3.99
CA THR A 174 2.30 12.84 -4.49
C THR A 174 2.95 14.22 -4.58
N SER A 175 2.21 15.22 -5.05
CA SER A 175 2.69 16.61 -5.11
C SER A 175 2.97 17.16 -3.72
N PHE A 176 2.08 16.90 -2.74
CA PHE A 176 2.28 17.25 -1.35
C PHE A 176 3.51 16.56 -0.74
N HIS A 177 3.70 15.28 -1.05
CA HIS A 177 4.84 14.49 -0.61
C HIS A 177 6.17 15.11 -1.08
N GLU A 178 6.27 15.48 -2.35
CA GLU A 178 7.47 16.12 -2.92
C GLU A 178 7.67 17.56 -2.44
N ALA A 179 6.59 18.34 -2.29
CA ALA A 179 6.67 19.68 -1.73
C ALA A 179 7.23 19.66 -0.30
N LEU A 180 6.76 18.73 0.53
CA LEU A 180 7.25 18.56 1.89
C LEU A 180 8.71 18.08 1.91
N ARG A 181 9.13 17.22 0.97
CA ARG A 181 10.54 16.84 0.83
C ARG A 181 11.43 18.05 0.55
N ILE A 182 11.06 18.92 -0.39
CA ILE A 182 11.80 20.16 -0.68
C ILE A 182 11.83 21.07 0.55
N PHE A 183 10.70 21.18 1.26
CA PHE A 183 10.62 21.95 2.51
C PHE A 183 11.57 21.41 3.58
N THR A 184 11.69 20.09 3.76
CA THR A 184 12.65 19.51 4.72
C THR A 184 14.10 19.77 4.36
N LEU A 185 14.45 19.82 3.07
CA LEU A 185 15.78 20.21 2.60
C LEU A 185 16.08 21.68 2.92
N TYR A 186 15.07 22.55 2.86
CA TYR A 186 15.20 23.92 3.32
C TYR A 186 15.47 24.01 4.83
N LEU A 187 14.79 23.19 5.65
CA LEU A 187 14.96 23.19 7.11
C LEU A 187 16.35 22.73 7.58
N ILE A 188 16.97 21.77 6.88
CA ILE A 188 18.29 21.23 7.26
C ILE A 188 19.42 22.22 7.00
N ASN A 189 19.16 23.34 6.32
CA ASN A 189 20.12 24.35 5.84
C ASN A 189 21.51 24.23 6.51
N PRO A 190 22.48 23.57 5.86
CA PRO A 190 23.78 23.28 6.47
C PRO A 190 24.53 24.55 6.88
N ARG A 191 24.21 25.70 6.26
CA ARG A 191 24.80 27.00 6.58
C ARG A 191 24.36 27.55 7.94
N ALA A 192 23.21 27.13 8.46
CA ALA A 192 22.71 27.61 9.75
C ALA A 192 23.44 26.99 10.94
N TYR A 193 24.01 25.79 10.76
CA TYR A 193 24.63 25.02 11.86
C TYR A 193 26.16 25.02 11.85
N SER A 194 26.80 25.34 10.71
CA SER A 194 28.26 25.47 10.68
C SER A 194 28.64 26.85 11.21
N HIS A 195 29.32 26.91 12.36
CA HIS A 195 29.93 28.13 12.88
C HIS A 195 30.92 28.78 11.90
N ASP A 196 31.33 28.02 10.88
CA ASP A 196 32.30 28.43 9.89
C ASP A 196 31.75 28.07 8.48
N PRO A 197 31.06 29.00 7.80
CA PRO A 197 30.35 28.73 6.54
C PRO A 197 31.30 28.39 5.39
N LEU A 198 32.60 28.64 5.54
CA LEU A 198 33.63 28.27 4.56
C LEU A 198 33.98 26.77 4.56
N TYR A 199 33.63 26.00 5.60
CA TYR A 199 34.15 24.65 5.80
C TYR A 199 33.09 23.53 5.82
N SER A 200 31.85 23.80 5.42
CA SER A 200 30.88 22.71 5.25
C SER A 200 31.36 21.80 4.10
N THR A 201 31.85 20.62 4.47
CA THR A 201 32.35 19.65 3.51
C THR A 201 31.19 19.04 2.74
N THR A 202 31.36 18.82 1.42
CA THR A 202 30.41 18.08 0.57
C THR A 202 29.95 16.79 1.25
N THR A 203 30.88 16.08 1.89
CA THR A 203 30.61 14.85 2.62
C THR A 203 29.60 15.05 3.75
N GLN A 204 29.68 16.14 4.52
CA GLN A 204 28.73 16.41 5.60
C GLN A 204 27.31 16.65 5.08
N ILE A 205 27.15 17.40 3.99
CA ILE A 205 25.83 17.71 3.40
C ILE A 205 25.23 16.46 2.74
N PHE A 206 26.07 15.65 2.10
CA PHE A 206 25.67 14.33 1.61
C PHE A 206 25.14 13.47 2.75
N GLN A 207 25.88 13.39 3.87
CA GLN A 207 25.45 12.60 5.04
C GLN A 207 24.13 13.13 5.62
N GLN A 208 23.91 14.45 5.65
CA GLN A 208 22.65 15.03 6.11
C GLN A 208 21.49 14.64 5.20
N SER A 209 21.69 14.73 3.88
CA SER A 209 20.71 14.33 2.89
C SER A 209 20.40 12.83 2.95
N TYR A 210 21.42 12.01 3.16
CA TYR A 210 21.30 10.56 3.29
C TYR A 210 20.48 10.18 4.53
N HIS A 211 20.81 10.76 5.69
CA HIS A 211 20.08 10.50 6.93
C HIS A 211 18.64 11.04 6.88
N LEU A 212 18.41 12.18 6.22
CA LEU A 212 17.06 12.70 5.95
C LEU A 212 16.23 11.69 5.14
N GLY A 213 16.75 11.25 3.98
CA GLY A 213 16.07 10.31 3.12
C GLY A 213 15.84 8.95 3.80
N LEU A 214 16.79 8.51 4.64
CA LEU A 214 16.69 7.27 5.39
C LEU A 214 15.62 7.34 6.48
N GLY A 215 15.56 8.45 7.24
CA GLY A 215 14.52 8.68 8.24
C GLY A 215 13.13 8.71 7.61
N TRP A 216 12.99 9.35 6.45
CA TRP A 216 11.76 9.35 5.66
C TRP A 216 11.37 7.94 5.22
N GLY A 217 12.27 7.21 4.56
CA GLY A 217 12.02 5.88 4.04
C GLY A 217 11.69 4.86 5.14
N LEU A 218 12.35 4.92 6.30
CA LEU A 218 12.05 4.05 7.44
C LEU A 218 10.67 4.34 8.02
N ALA A 219 10.31 5.61 8.22
CA ALA A 219 9.01 5.98 8.75
C ALA A 219 7.87 5.48 7.84
N GLU A 220 8.02 5.62 6.52
CA GLU A 220 7.04 5.08 5.57
C GLU A 220 7.00 3.55 5.58
N ALA A 221 8.16 2.87 5.65
CA ALA A 221 8.21 1.42 5.78
C ALA A 221 7.49 0.93 7.05
N PHE A 222 7.75 1.55 8.21
CA PHE A 222 7.09 1.22 9.48
C PHE A 222 5.59 1.50 9.44
N TRP A 223 5.17 2.63 8.85
CA TRP A 223 3.75 2.92 8.65
C TRP A 223 3.07 1.84 7.78
N GLY A 224 3.74 1.41 6.71
CA GLY A 224 3.27 0.30 5.88
C GLY A 224 3.15 -1.02 6.66
N ILE A 225 4.13 -1.34 7.51
CA ILE A 225 4.09 -2.52 8.37
C ILE A 225 2.89 -2.44 9.33
N ALA A 226 2.75 -1.32 10.04
CA ALA A 226 1.64 -1.06 10.96
C ALA A 226 0.28 -1.19 10.24
N LYS A 227 0.13 -0.57 9.06
CA LYS A 227 -1.08 -0.67 8.25
C LYS A 227 -1.39 -2.12 7.86
N GLY A 228 -0.41 -2.88 7.36
CA GLY A 228 -0.69 -4.28 6.99
C GLY A 228 -0.94 -5.19 8.19
N TRP A 229 -0.42 -4.86 9.38
CA TRP A 229 -0.77 -5.56 10.62
C TRP A 229 -2.20 -5.24 11.08
N PHE A 230 -2.50 -3.96 11.29
CA PHE A 230 -3.77 -3.53 11.86
C PHE A 230 -4.94 -3.62 10.89
N ALA A 231 -4.72 -3.25 9.63
CA ALA A 231 -5.76 -3.26 8.60
C ALA A 231 -5.75 -4.53 7.75
N GLY A 232 -4.61 -5.21 7.59
CA GLY A 232 -4.52 -6.46 6.82
C GLY A 232 -4.88 -7.66 7.69
N MET A 233 -3.99 -8.02 8.61
CA MET A 233 -4.13 -9.26 9.39
C MET A 233 -5.36 -9.30 10.28
N ARG A 234 -5.71 -8.19 10.97
CA ARG A 234 -6.84 -8.17 11.91
C ARG A 234 -8.18 -8.50 11.24
N LEU A 235 -8.33 -8.21 9.96
CA LEU A 235 -9.53 -8.52 9.19
C LEU A 235 -9.76 -10.03 9.01
N TYR A 236 -8.72 -10.85 9.14
CA TYR A 236 -8.78 -12.31 8.93
C TYR A 236 -8.83 -13.11 10.23
N VAL A 237 -8.95 -12.46 11.39
CA VAL A 237 -8.95 -13.14 12.69
C VAL A 237 -10.12 -14.12 12.84
N ASP A 238 -11.26 -13.84 12.19
CA ASP A 238 -12.47 -14.64 12.29
C ASP A 238 -12.55 -15.77 11.25
N VAL A 239 -11.74 -15.71 10.18
CA VAL A 239 -11.80 -16.69 9.07
C VAL A 239 -10.63 -17.66 9.07
N LEU A 240 -9.45 -17.23 9.51
CA LEU A 240 -8.32 -18.13 9.61
C LEU A 240 -8.44 -18.98 10.88
N PRO A 241 -8.25 -20.30 10.80
CA PRO A 241 -8.33 -21.16 11.97
C PRO A 241 -7.27 -20.75 12.99
N TRP A 242 -7.68 -20.56 14.25
CA TRP A 242 -6.77 -20.18 15.34
C TRP A 242 -5.92 -21.36 15.83
N LYS A 243 -6.46 -22.59 15.76
CA LYS A 243 -5.78 -23.86 16.09
C LYS A 243 -6.03 -24.88 14.96
N ARG A 244 -4.96 -25.50 14.48
CA ARG A 244 -5.00 -26.53 13.42
C ARG A 244 -5.61 -27.88 13.86
N GLN A 245 -6.00 -28.05 15.14
CA GLN A 245 -6.09 -29.39 15.75
C GLN A 245 -7.41 -29.79 16.42
N ASN A 246 -8.44 -28.95 16.50
CA ASN A 246 -9.71 -29.41 17.11
C ASN A 246 -10.77 -29.82 16.10
N LEU A 247 -10.68 -29.47 14.82
CA LEU A 247 -11.73 -29.86 13.87
C LEU A 247 -11.68 -31.35 13.50
N ALA A 248 -10.50 -31.98 13.45
CA ALA A 248 -10.39 -33.44 13.26
C ALA A 248 -10.67 -34.23 14.55
N ALA A 249 -10.23 -33.71 15.71
CA ALA A 249 -10.45 -34.36 17.00
C ALA A 249 -11.90 -34.22 17.49
N THR A 250 -12.52 -33.05 17.36
CA THR A 250 -13.94 -32.84 17.70
C THR A 250 -14.86 -33.55 16.71
N ARG A 251 -14.50 -33.66 15.42
CA ARG A 251 -15.27 -34.47 14.47
C ARG A 251 -15.23 -35.96 14.84
N ASN A 252 -14.09 -36.49 15.26
CA ASN A 252 -14.02 -37.87 15.74
C ASN A 252 -14.74 -38.07 17.09
N ILE A 253 -14.74 -37.07 17.98
CA ILE A 253 -15.44 -37.16 19.28
C ILE A 253 -16.97 -37.08 19.08
N VAL A 254 -17.46 -36.14 18.28
CA VAL A 254 -18.91 -35.99 17.99
C VAL A 254 -19.43 -37.18 17.17
N GLN A 255 -18.64 -37.69 16.22
CA GLN A 255 -19.02 -38.87 15.44
C GLN A 255 -18.90 -40.20 16.22
N SER A 256 -18.13 -40.24 17.31
CA SER A 256 -18.10 -41.38 18.24
C SER A 256 -19.14 -41.33 19.36
N SER A 257 -19.79 -40.18 19.59
CA SER A 257 -20.79 -40.02 20.66
C SER A 257 -22.24 -40.29 20.21
N ASP A 258 -22.52 -40.38 18.91
CA ASP A 258 -23.86 -40.70 18.38
C ASP A 258 -24.14 -42.22 18.23
N GLU A 259 -23.20 -43.10 18.60
CA GLU A 259 -23.38 -44.57 18.48
C GLU A 259 -23.71 -45.27 19.82
N TYR A 260 -23.92 -44.54 20.92
CA TYR A 260 -24.24 -45.15 22.23
C TYR A 260 -25.20 -44.32 23.09
N LEU A 261 -26.46 -44.21 22.65
CA LEU A 261 -27.57 -43.92 23.57
C LEU A 261 -28.33 -45.23 23.87
N PRO A 262 -28.26 -45.77 25.10
CA PRO A 262 -29.15 -46.84 25.52
C PRO A 262 -30.56 -46.27 25.66
N SER A 263 -31.46 -46.74 24.80
CA SER A 263 -32.90 -46.52 24.92
C SER A 263 -33.41 -47.17 26.20
N GLY A 264 -33.71 -46.39 27.23
CA GLY A 264 -34.53 -46.84 28.35
C GLY A 264 -34.16 -46.21 29.69
N VAL A 265 -34.76 -45.05 30.00
CA VAL A 265 -35.13 -44.72 31.37
C VAL A 265 -36.48 -44.01 31.33
N SER A 266 -37.37 -44.54 32.15
CA SER A 266 -38.80 -44.34 32.28
C SER A 266 -39.22 -42.98 32.82
N ASP A 267 -40.40 -42.57 32.38
CA ASP A 267 -41.28 -41.58 33.02
C ASP A 267 -41.51 -41.93 34.49
N GLU A 268 -41.16 -41.03 35.41
CA GLU A 268 -41.85 -40.94 36.70
C GLU A 268 -41.77 -39.53 37.30
N ALA A 269 -42.91 -38.85 37.18
CA ALA A 269 -43.52 -37.90 38.11
C ALA A 269 -42.63 -37.24 39.18
N VAL A 270 -42.37 -35.94 39.00
CA VAL A 270 -42.19 -35.00 40.12
C VAL A 270 -42.96 -33.71 39.80
N GLU A 271 -44.22 -33.66 40.24
CA GLU A 271 -44.92 -32.40 40.50
C GLU A 271 -44.40 -31.82 41.82
N GLU A 272 -43.82 -30.62 41.80
CA GLU A 272 -43.83 -29.76 42.99
C GLU A 272 -43.84 -28.26 42.62
N ARG A 273 -45.06 -27.75 42.53
CA ARG A 273 -45.55 -26.49 43.11
C ARG A 273 -44.48 -25.48 43.61
N ARG A 274 -44.31 -24.37 42.88
CA ARG A 274 -43.96 -23.08 43.51
C ARG A 274 -44.61 -21.90 42.79
N ASP A 275 -45.60 -21.36 43.48
CA ASP A 275 -46.32 -20.13 43.20
C ASP A 275 -45.47 -18.93 43.66
N GLY A 276 -45.47 -17.85 42.88
CA GLY A 276 -45.06 -16.52 43.30
C GLY A 276 -43.62 -16.10 42.97
N MET A 277 -43.44 -15.45 41.82
CA MET A 277 -42.67 -14.20 41.66
C MET A 277 -42.90 -13.65 40.24
N GLU A 278 -43.97 -12.88 40.05
CA GLU A 278 -44.10 -12.00 38.88
C GLU A 278 -43.15 -10.81 39.07
N MET A 279 -41.94 -10.89 38.50
CA MET A 279 -41.11 -9.72 38.18
C MET A 279 -39.95 -10.14 37.28
N GLU A 280 -40.14 -10.12 35.97
CA GLU A 280 -39.03 -10.09 35.00
C GLU A 280 -39.58 -9.60 33.65
N VAL A 281 -39.69 -8.29 33.55
CA VAL A 281 -39.96 -7.54 32.31
C VAL A 281 -38.81 -6.53 32.20
N ASP A 282 -38.19 -6.48 31.03
CA ASP A 282 -37.22 -5.48 30.54
C ASP A 282 -35.70 -5.78 30.59
N ASP A 283 -35.25 -7.01 30.30
CA ASP A 283 -33.84 -7.28 29.89
C ASP A 283 -33.66 -7.63 28.39
N ASP A 284 -34.74 -7.78 27.63
CA ASP A 284 -34.70 -8.27 26.23
C ASP A 284 -34.09 -7.25 25.24
N ASP A 285 -34.30 -5.95 25.47
CA ASP A 285 -33.80 -4.87 24.59
C ASP A 285 -32.26 -4.73 24.61
N SER A 286 -31.62 -5.04 25.74
CA SER A 286 -30.15 -4.96 25.86
C SER A 286 -29.43 -6.03 25.03
N SER A 287 -30.04 -7.21 24.92
CA SER A 287 -29.49 -8.33 24.13
C SER A 287 -29.56 -8.07 22.63
N ALA A 288 -30.65 -7.42 22.17
CA ALA A 288 -30.85 -7.09 20.77
C ALA A 288 -29.86 -6.04 20.26
N GLU A 289 -29.50 -5.05 21.09
CA GLU A 289 -28.52 -4.02 20.75
C GLU A 289 -27.10 -4.61 20.64
N GLU A 290 -26.71 -5.49 21.58
CA GLU A 290 -25.40 -6.17 21.54
C GLU A 290 -25.26 -7.09 20.31
N ASP A 291 -26.33 -7.82 19.98
CA ASP A 291 -26.41 -8.63 18.77
C ASP A 291 -26.27 -7.79 17.51
N LEU A 292 -26.92 -6.63 17.44
CA LEU A 292 -26.84 -5.72 16.32
C LEU A 292 -25.43 -5.13 16.18
N ALA A 293 -24.82 -4.68 17.28
CA ALA A 293 -23.45 -4.17 17.30
C ALA A 293 -22.45 -5.22 16.82
N THR A 294 -22.64 -6.48 17.26
CA THR A 294 -21.82 -7.62 16.81
C THR A 294 -21.99 -7.89 15.32
N LYS A 295 -23.23 -7.88 14.81
CA LYS A 295 -23.53 -8.06 13.38
C LYS A 295 -22.92 -6.93 12.54
N ILE A 296 -23.02 -5.68 12.99
CA ILE A 296 -22.40 -4.53 12.31
C ILE A 296 -20.88 -4.69 12.26
N ALA A 297 -20.24 -5.03 13.38
CA ALA A 297 -18.79 -5.25 13.42
C ALA A 297 -18.33 -6.38 12.49
N ILE A 298 -19.12 -7.47 12.37
CA ILE A 298 -18.84 -8.56 11.42
C ILE A 298 -18.97 -8.07 9.98
N LEU A 299 -20.02 -7.31 9.65
CA LEU A 299 -20.24 -6.76 8.32
C LEU A 299 -19.13 -5.78 7.92
N GLU A 300 -18.68 -4.92 8.83
CA GLU A 300 -17.54 -4.01 8.59
C GLU A 300 -16.26 -4.79 8.28
N ARG A 301 -15.98 -5.88 9.02
CA ARG A 301 -14.82 -6.75 8.74
C ARG A 301 -14.96 -7.47 7.41
N LEU A 302 -16.16 -7.91 7.03
CA LEU A 302 -16.42 -8.54 5.73
C LEU A 302 -16.22 -7.55 4.58
N GLN A 303 -16.72 -6.33 4.73
CA GLN A 303 -16.55 -5.26 3.75
C GLN A 303 -15.07 -4.89 3.62
N GLY A 304 -14.36 -4.66 4.73
CA GLY A 304 -12.94 -4.31 4.72
C GLY A 304 -12.08 -5.37 4.03
N ARG A 305 -12.41 -6.66 4.22
CA ARG A 305 -11.73 -7.75 3.49
C ARG A 305 -11.96 -7.66 2.00
N ARG A 306 -13.23 -7.54 1.58
CA ARG A 306 -13.58 -7.47 0.16
C ARG A 306 -12.89 -6.29 -0.52
N GLU A 307 -12.84 -5.14 0.13
CA GLU A 307 -12.15 -3.95 -0.39
C GLU A 307 -10.63 -4.16 -0.50
N LEU A 308 -10.01 -4.75 0.53
CA LEU A 308 -8.58 -5.09 0.51
C LEU A 308 -8.25 -6.09 -0.60
N GLU A 309 -9.05 -7.14 -0.74
CA GLU A 309 -8.89 -8.18 -1.77
C GLU A 309 -9.14 -7.62 -3.17
N GLN A 310 -10.12 -6.74 -3.32
CA GLN A 310 -10.38 -6.06 -4.58
C GLN A 310 -9.22 -5.12 -4.97
N ALA A 311 -8.57 -4.50 -3.99
CA ALA A 311 -7.41 -3.64 -4.22
C ALA A 311 -6.14 -4.45 -4.56
N LEU A 312 -5.91 -5.57 -3.89
CA LEU A 312 -4.71 -6.41 -4.07
C LEU A 312 -4.86 -7.45 -5.18
N GLY A 313 -6.08 -7.76 -5.58
CA GLY A 313 -6.43 -8.81 -6.56
C GLY A 313 -6.41 -10.23 -6.01
N ILE A 314 -5.94 -10.44 -4.77
CA ILE A 314 -5.84 -11.74 -4.09
C ILE A 314 -6.09 -11.58 -2.58
N PRO A 315 -6.53 -12.66 -1.89
CA PRO A 315 -6.60 -12.70 -0.43
C PRO A 315 -5.28 -12.30 0.22
N PHE A 316 -5.33 -11.42 1.22
CA PHE A 316 -4.12 -10.95 1.91
C PHE A 316 -3.25 -12.10 2.45
N PRO A 317 -3.81 -13.18 3.05
CA PRO A 317 -3.00 -14.30 3.53
C PRO A 317 -2.28 -15.09 2.43
N ASN A 318 -2.73 -14.97 1.18
CA ASN A 318 -2.14 -15.66 0.04
C ASN A 318 -0.95 -14.90 -0.56
N ILE A 319 -0.69 -13.67 -0.11
CA ILE A 319 0.47 -12.90 -0.56
C ILE A 319 1.74 -13.54 0.00
N ALA A 320 2.67 -13.89 -0.88
CA ALA A 320 3.93 -14.49 -0.48
C ALA A 320 4.69 -13.57 0.49
N PHE A 321 5.13 -14.12 1.62
CA PHE A 321 5.85 -13.39 2.67
C PHE A 321 6.99 -12.48 2.15
N PRO A 322 7.87 -12.91 1.22
CA PRO A 322 8.92 -12.05 0.69
C PRO A 322 8.39 -10.77 0.02
N LEU A 323 7.21 -10.79 -0.61
CA LEU A 323 6.64 -9.61 -1.26
C LEU A 323 6.30 -8.51 -0.25
N HIS A 324 5.91 -8.88 0.99
CA HIS A 324 5.71 -7.87 2.02
C HIS A 324 7.02 -7.18 2.40
N ILE A 325 8.13 -7.91 2.50
CA ILE A 325 9.45 -7.32 2.76
C ILE A 325 9.88 -6.45 1.58
N LEU A 326 9.79 -6.97 0.35
CA LEU A 326 10.17 -6.26 -0.87
C LEU A 326 9.39 -4.95 -1.02
N TRP A 327 8.09 -4.94 -0.74
CA TRP A 327 7.29 -3.73 -0.80
C TRP A 327 7.72 -2.67 0.22
N ARG A 328 8.14 -3.07 1.42
CA ARG A 328 8.67 -2.12 2.42
C ARG A 328 10.07 -1.63 2.07
N LEU A 329 10.91 -2.51 1.54
CA LEU A 329 12.24 -2.18 1.04
C LEU A 329 12.16 -1.19 -0.12
N ASP A 330 11.24 -1.42 -1.05
CA ASP A 330 10.97 -0.56 -2.20
C ASP A 330 10.69 0.89 -1.77
N ALA A 331 9.69 1.09 -0.89
CA ALA A 331 9.37 2.42 -0.37
C ALA A 331 10.56 3.08 0.34
N LEU A 332 11.34 2.31 1.10
CA LEU A 332 12.52 2.82 1.80
C LEU A 332 13.62 3.28 0.82
N LEU A 333 13.96 2.46 -0.19
CA LEU A 333 14.99 2.77 -1.17
C LEU A 333 14.54 3.90 -2.11
N PHE A 334 13.25 3.91 -2.50
CA PHE A 334 12.69 4.94 -3.37
C PHE A 334 12.81 6.32 -2.73
N ASN A 335 12.38 6.45 -1.48
CA ASN A 335 12.43 7.73 -0.76
C ASN A 335 13.86 8.20 -0.51
N LEU A 336 14.76 7.27 -0.14
CA LEU A 336 16.17 7.59 0.02
C LEU A 336 16.76 8.10 -1.31
N GLY A 337 16.53 7.38 -2.41
CA GLY A 337 17.03 7.73 -3.73
C GLY A 337 16.52 9.08 -4.23
N LEU A 338 15.21 9.31 -4.20
CA LEU A 338 14.65 10.59 -4.65
C LEU A 338 15.11 11.76 -3.77
N THR A 339 15.26 11.56 -2.46
CA THR A 339 15.80 12.59 -1.56
C THR A 339 17.24 12.94 -1.92
N LEU A 340 18.08 11.93 -2.19
CA LEU A 340 19.46 12.14 -2.62
C LEU A 340 19.55 12.86 -3.97
N ILE A 341 18.68 12.53 -4.93
CA ILE A 341 18.62 13.22 -6.23
C ILE A 341 18.28 14.69 -5.99
N VAL A 342 17.14 14.99 -5.35
CA VAL A 342 16.70 16.38 -5.15
C VAL A 342 17.73 17.18 -4.36
N SER A 343 18.31 16.59 -3.30
CA SER A 343 19.27 17.29 -2.45
C SER A 343 20.60 17.60 -3.16
N ALA A 344 21.09 16.73 -4.05
CA ALA A 344 22.31 16.97 -4.83
C ALA A 344 22.18 18.25 -5.68
N TYR A 345 21.04 18.41 -6.36
CA TYR A 345 20.78 19.58 -7.18
C TYR A 345 20.36 20.81 -6.37
N TYR A 346 19.69 20.62 -5.23
CA TYR A 346 19.25 21.70 -4.35
C TYR A 346 20.44 22.43 -3.70
N TYR A 347 21.41 21.69 -3.17
CA TYR A 347 22.57 22.31 -2.51
C TYR A 347 23.68 22.74 -3.47
N ASN A 348 23.58 22.37 -4.76
CA ASN A 348 24.52 22.77 -5.82
C ASN A 348 25.99 22.47 -5.46
N ILE A 349 26.25 21.23 -5.06
CA ILE A 349 27.56 20.83 -4.53
C ILE A 349 28.34 20.05 -5.59
N GLU A 350 29.62 20.36 -5.71
CA GLU A 350 30.56 19.60 -6.55
C GLU A 350 30.64 18.13 -6.07
N PRO A 351 30.68 17.13 -6.98
CA PRO A 351 30.69 15.72 -6.60
C PRO A 351 31.86 15.37 -5.66
N ILE A 352 31.61 14.46 -4.71
CA ILE A 352 32.55 14.08 -3.63
C ILE A 352 33.92 13.66 -4.18
N TYR A 353 33.94 12.82 -5.23
CA TYR A 353 35.18 12.28 -5.82
C TYR A 353 35.45 12.83 -7.22
N THR A 354 35.57 14.15 -7.37
CA THR A 354 35.98 14.74 -8.67
C THR A 354 37.51 14.64 -8.85
N ARG A 355 37.98 13.80 -9.79
CA ARG A 355 39.41 13.42 -9.98
C ARG A 355 40.36 14.53 -10.48
N HIS A 356 39.89 15.73 -10.82
CA HIS A 356 40.77 16.79 -11.38
C HIS A 356 40.64 18.13 -10.66
N PRO A 357 41.57 18.45 -9.74
CA PRO A 357 41.58 19.73 -9.01
C PRO A 357 42.25 20.88 -9.76
N HIS A 358 42.84 20.64 -10.94
CA HIS A 358 43.65 21.67 -11.57
C HIS A 358 42.78 22.75 -12.21
N GLN A 359 42.66 23.84 -11.46
CA GLN A 359 42.52 25.20 -11.99
C GLN A 359 41.23 25.46 -12.77
N ARG A 360 40.07 25.09 -12.21
CA ARG A 360 38.82 25.71 -12.66
C ARG A 360 38.84 27.18 -12.30
N SER A 361 39.08 28.03 -13.30
CA SER A 361 38.85 29.47 -13.25
C SER A 361 37.52 29.77 -12.56
N ILE A 362 37.46 30.81 -11.72
CA ILE A 362 36.25 31.30 -11.03
C ILE A 362 35.07 31.42 -12.02
N ARG A 363 35.34 31.75 -13.29
CA ARG A 363 34.34 31.79 -14.37
C ARG A 363 33.64 30.45 -14.58
N HIS A 364 34.36 29.34 -14.59
CA HIS A 364 33.75 28.01 -14.76
C HIS A 364 32.94 27.57 -13.55
N ALA A 365 33.32 27.98 -12.33
CA ALA A 365 32.53 27.72 -11.13
C ALA A 365 31.19 28.50 -11.16
N VAL A 366 31.24 29.77 -11.57
CA VAL A 366 30.03 30.61 -11.75
C VAL A 366 29.13 30.06 -12.85
N GLU A 367 29.68 29.66 -14.00
CA GLU A 367 28.94 29.03 -15.10
C GLU A 367 28.34 27.67 -14.72
N ALA A 368 29.04 26.89 -13.90
CA ALA A 368 28.51 25.65 -13.35
C ALA A 368 27.34 25.95 -12.40
N ALA A 369 27.50 26.86 -11.46
CA ALA A 369 26.43 27.24 -10.53
C ALA A 369 25.18 27.79 -11.25
N ALA A 370 25.37 28.62 -12.27
CA ALA A 370 24.27 29.14 -13.08
C ALA A 370 23.52 28.05 -13.85
N ARG A 371 24.22 27.01 -14.32
CA ARG A 371 23.59 25.84 -14.98
C ARG A 371 22.76 25.01 -14.00
N HIS A 372 23.25 24.80 -12.78
CA HIS A 372 22.53 24.00 -11.77
C HIS A 372 21.21 24.65 -11.36
N HIS A 373 21.19 25.97 -11.16
CA HIS A 373 19.94 26.69 -10.84
C HIS A 373 18.87 26.53 -11.94
N ARG A 374 19.28 26.44 -13.22
CA ARG A 374 18.35 26.21 -14.35
C ARG A 374 17.83 24.77 -14.40
N LEU A 375 18.61 23.80 -13.93
CA LEU A 375 18.26 22.38 -13.94
C LEU A 375 17.39 21.99 -12.75
N LEU A 376 17.47 22.68 -11.61
CA LEU A 376 16.71 22.37 -10.41
C LEU A 376 15.19 22.19 -10.65
N PRO A 377 14.46 23.13 -11.30
CA PRO A 377 13.02 22.94 -11.56
C PRO A 377 12.74 21.74 -12.47
N LEU A 378 13.62 21.46 -13.44
CA LEU A 378 13.50 20.30 -14.32
C LEU A 378 13.65 19.00 -13.52
N ILE A 379 14.62 18.93 -12.61
CA ILE A 379 14.84 17.76 -11.75
C ILE A 379 13.68 17.56 -10.78
N ILE A 380 13.18 18.63 -10.15
CA ILE A 380 12.01 18.56 -9.27
C ILE A 380 10.80 18.03 -10.05
N PHE A 381 10.55 18.57 -11.25
CA PHE A 381 9.46 18.10 -12.11
C PHE A 381 9.64 16.63 -12.50
N ALA A 382 10.86 16.21 -12.84
CA ALA A 382 11.16 14.82 -13.17
C ALA A 382 10.92 13.88 -11.98
N VAL A 383 11.35 14.27 -10.77
CA VAL A 383 11.12 13.50 -9.53
C VAL A 383 9.63 13.37 -9.22
N ILE A 384 8.87 14.48 -9.29
CA ILE A 384 7.41 14.46 -9.13
C ILE A 384 6.78 13.53 -10.17
N SER A 385 7.20 13.62 -11.43
CA SER A 385 6.67 12.80 -12.52
C SER A 385 6.95 11.32 -12.30
N VAL A 386 8.18 10.94 -11.91
CA VAL A 386 8.56 9.55 -11.63
C VAL A 386 7.76 9.02 -10.45
N HIS A 387 7.67 9.77 -9.34
CA HIS A 387 6.86 9.37 -8.19
C HIS A 387 5.40 9.18 -8.60
N MET A 388 4.81 10.13 -9.33
CA MET A 388 3.42 10.05 -9.78
C MET A 388 3.17 8.83 -10.67
N VAL A 389 4.07 8.54 -11.62
CA VAL A 389 3.97 7.37 -12.49
C VAL A 389 4.02 6.08 -11.68
N VAL A 390 4.94 5.96 -10.72
CA VAL A 390 5.03 4.79 -9.84
C VAL A 390 3.78 4.64 -8.98
N SER A 391 3.26 5.72 -8.40
CA SER A 391 2.04 5.71 -7.59
C SER A 391 0.80 5.30 -8.39
N ILE A 392 0.65 5.82 -9.62
CA ILE A 392 -0.44 5.43 -10.53
C ILE A 392 -0.27 3.98 -10.98
N ALA A 393 0.95 3.55 -11.31
CA ALA A 393 1.25 2.18 -11.67
C ALA A 393 0.92 1.20 -10.53
N TRP A 394 1.15 1.60 -9.27
CA TRP A 394 0.70 0.83 -8.11
C TRP A 394 -0.83 0.78 -8.01
N ALA A 395 -1.49 1.93 -8.09
CA ALA A 395 -2.96 2.00 -7.94
C ALA A 395 -3.71 1.21 -9.03
N LEU A 396 -3.23 1.24 -10.27
CA LEU A 396 -3.88 0.60 -11.42
C LEU A 396 -3.31 -0.79 -11.76
N GLY A 397 -2.01 -0.97 -11.56
CA GLY A 397 -1.27 -2.15 -11.99
C GLY A 397 -1.50 -3.35 -11.08
N VAL A 398 -1.67 -3.16 -9.77
CA VAL A 398 -1.85 -4.29 -8.83
C VAL A 398 -3.06 -5.13 -9.22
N ARG A 399 -4.16 -4.48 -9.59
CA ARG A 399 -5.40 -5.15 -10.01
C ARG A 399 -5.30 -5.88 -11.35
N ARG A 400 -4.39 -5.46 -12.24
CA ARG A 400 -4.29 -5.97 -13.62
C ARG A 400 -3.18 -7.00 -13.81
N VAL A 401 -2.01 -6.71 -13.25
CA VAL A 401 -0.78 -7.48 -13.47
C VAL A 401 -0.44 -8.33 -12.24
N GLY A 402 -1.06 -8.03 -11.09
CA GLY A 402 -0.78 -8.69 -9.81
C GLY A 402 0.29 -7.96 -9.01
N ILE A 403 0.22 -8.12 -7.69
CA ILE A 403 1.09 -7.43 -6.73
C ILE A 403 2.57 -7.74 -6.94
N GLY A 404 2.92 -8.98 -7.31
CA GLY A 404 4.30 -9.41 -7.48
C GLY A 404 5.02 -8.63 -8.58
N ALA A 405 4.44 -8.57 -9.78
CA ALA A 405 5.03 -7.87 -10.92
C ALA A 405 5.20 -6.37 -10.65
N VAL A 406 4.19 -5.73 -10.04
CA VAL A 406 4.26 -4.31 -9.69
C VAL A 406 5.34 -4.05 -8.64
N THR A 407 5.43 -4.88 -7.60
CA THR A 407 6.45 -4.74 -6.54
C THR A 407 7.87 -4.90 -7.08
N TRP A 408 8.10 -5.88 -7.97
CA TRP A 408 9.41 -6.05 -8.60
C TRP A 408 9.75 -4.89 -9.55
N GLY A 409 8.78 -4.43 -10.34
CA GLY A 409 8.96 -3.29 -11.23
C GLY A 409 9.29 -2.01 -10.47
N SER A 410 8.57 -1.73 -9.37
CA SER A 410 8.85 -0.57 -8.53
C SER A 410 10.21 -0.69 -7.83
N LEU A 411 10.59 -1.87 -7.34
CA LEU A 411 11.90 -2.10 -6.73
C LEU A 411 13.06 -1.77 -7.70
N ILE A 412 12.94 -2.13 -8.98
CA ILE A 412 13.95 -1.79 -10.01
C ILE A 412 14.05 -0.27 -10.18
N ILE A 413 12.92 0.42 -10.25
CA ILE A 413 12.88 1.89 -10.36
C ILE A 413 13.51 2.53 -9.10
N SER A 414 13.25 1.98 -7.92
CA SER A 414 13.77 2.45 -6.64
C SER A 414 15.27 2.24 -6.49
N LEU A 415 15.78 1.10 -6.94
CA LEU A 415 17.23 0.87 -7.04
C LEU A 415 17.86 1.85 -8.03
N GLY A 416 17.24 2.04 -9.20
CA GLY A 416 17.68 3.02 -10.19
C GLY A 416 17.74 4.44 -9.62
N ALA A 417 16.71 4.86 -8.87
CA ALA A 417 16.66 6.15 -8.19
C ALA A 417 17.74 6.26 -7.10
N LEU A 418 17.97 5.21 -6.31
CA LEU A 418 19.04 5.18 -5.30
C LEU A 418 20.42 5.33 -5.93
N PHE A 419 20.72 4.55 -6.96
CA PHE A 419 22.00 4.64 -7.66
C PHE A 419 22.16 5.97 -8.40
N ALA A 420 21.11 6.50 -9.02
CA ALA A 420 21.13 7.83 -9.62
C ALA A 420 21.40 8.92 -8.56
N GLY A 421 20.78 8.82 -7.39
CA GLY A 421 21.05 9.70 -6.25
C GLY A 421 22.48 9.61 -5.76
N LEU A 422 22.98 8.41 -5.47
CA LEU A 422 24.38 8.19 -5.08
C LEU A 422 25.35 8.67 -6.16
N GLY A 423 25.05 8.44 -7.43
CA GLY A 423 25.82 8.91 -8.58
C GLY A 423 25.84 10.44 -8.70
N ALA A 424 24.71 11.11 -8.45
CA ALA A 424 24.63 12.57 -8.44
C ALA A 424 25.54 13.20 -7.37
N TRP A 425 25.69 12.52 -6.23
CA TRP A 425 26.66 12.90 -5.19
C TRP A 425 28.10 12.49 -5.50
N GLY A 426 28.32 11.69 -6.54
CA GLY A 426 29.62 11.08 -6.83
C GLY A 426 30.03 10.05 -5.77
N ALA A 427 29.08 9.45 -5.06
CA ALA A 427 29.30 8.44 -4.02
C ALA A 427 29.52 7.02 -4.60
N LEU A 428 29.28 6.82 -5.90
CA LEU A 428 29.63 5.60 -6.63
C LEU A 428 31.05 5.74 -7.16
N VAL A 429 31.97 4.90 -6.67
CA VAL A 429 33.41 4.89 -7.01
C VAL A 429 33.74 3.77 -7.98
#